data_AF-A0A944ULK9-F1
#
_entry.id   AF-A0A944ULK9-F1
#
_cell.length_a   1.000
_cell.length_b   1.000
_cell.length_c   1.000
_cell.angle_alpha   90.00
_cell.angle_beta   90.00
_cell.angle_gamma   90.00
#
_symmetry.space_group_name_H-M   'P 1'
#
loop_
_entity.id
_entity.type
_entity.pdbx_description
1 polymer ?
#
loop_
_entity_poly.entity_id
_entity_poly.type
_entity_poly.pdbx_seq_one_letter_code
_entity_poly.pdbx_strand_id
1 'polypeptide(L)'
;MMLLGFASGLPYMLVFSTLSAWLRDVGISLTEIGFFAWLVLTYSLKFLWAPLVDRYSIPLFGQLGKRKGWILLCQITIVIALIGM
;
A
#
# COMPACT_ATOMS: atom_id res chain seq x y z
N MET A 1 -24.38 5.70 3.86
CA MET A 1 -22.99 6.19 3.69
C MET A 1 -22.15 6.04 4.97
N MET A 2 -22.65 6.41 6.16
CA MET A 2 -21.89 6.22 7.43
C MET A 2 -21.45 4.77 7.69
N LEU A 3 -22.34 3.79 7.51
CA LEU A 3 -21.99 2.38 7.73
C LEU A 3 -20.91 1.86 6.78
N LEU A 4 -20.89 2.32 5.53
CA LEU A 4 -19.84 1.99 4.56
C LEU A 4 -18.51 2.65 4.91
N GLY A 5 -18.54 3.89 5.41
CA GLY A 5 -17.34 4.57 5.92
C GLY A 5 -16.75 3.85 7.14
N PHE A 6 -17.60 3.43 8.08
CA PHE A 6 -17.18 2.64 9.24
C PHE A 6 -16.63 1.27 8.83
N ALA A 7 -17.34 0.55 7.96
CA ALA A 7 -16.94 -0.77 7.49
C ALA A 7 -15.66 -0.76 6.63
N SER A 8 -15.32 0.37 5.97
CA SER A 8 -14.06 0.49 5.22
C SER A 8 -12.87 0.90 6.09
N GLY A 9 -13.09 1.61 7.20
CA GLY A 9 -12.03 2.00 8.14
C GLY A 9 -11.64 0.90 9.14
N LEU A 10 -12.61 0.08 9.57
CA LEU A 10 -12.39 -1.00 10.54
C LEU A 10 -11.33 -2.03 10.09
N PRO A 11 -11.41 -2.62 8.88
CA PRO A 11 -10.43 -3.60 8.43
C PRO A 11 -9.01 -3.01 8.39
N TYR A 12 -8.87 -1.76 7.98
CA TYR A 12 -7.58 -1.09 7.93
C TYR A 12 -6.94 -1.03 9.32
N MET A 13 -7.66 -0.55 10.33
CA MET A 13 -7.14 -0.48 11.69
C MET A 13 -6.86 -1.86 12.29
N LEU A 14 -7.77 -2.82 12.07
CA LEU A 14 -7.63 -4.19 12.59
C LEU A 14 -6.43 -4.92 12.00
N VAL A 15 -6.16 -4.75 10.70
CA VAL A 15 -5.00 -5.39 10.05
C VAL A 15 -3.70 -4.85 10.65
N PHE A 16 -3.57 -3.53 10.80
CA PHE A 16 -2.36 -2.94 11.37
C PHE A 16 -2.14 -3.33 12.84
N SER A 17 -3.19 -3.31 13.67
CA SER A 17 -3.07 -3.68 15.09
C SER A 17 -2.76 -5.17 15.27
N THR A 18 -3.45 -6.04 14.53
CA THR A 18 -3.27 -7.50 14.63
C THR A 18 -1.91 -7.92 14.10
N LEU A 19 -1.46 -7.35 12.97
CA LEU A 19 -0.13 -7.60 12.44
C LEU A 19 0.96 -7.17 13.43
N SER A 20 0.83 -5.99 14.04
CA SER A 20 1.80 -5.50 15.02
C SER A 20 1.88 -6.41 16.25
N ALA A 21 0.74 -6.92 16.72
CA ALA A 21 0.69 -7.89 17.82
C ALA A 21 1.39 -9.21 17.44
N TRP A 22 1.08 -9.76 16.26
CA TRP A 22 1.70 -10.99 15.78
C TRP A 22 3.22 -10.87 15.60
N LEU A 23 3.71 -9.77 15.02
CA LEU A 23 5.14 -9.53 14.88
C LEU A 23 5.81 -9.48 16.26
N ARG A 24 5.13 -8.87 17.24
CA ARG A 24 5.64 -8.80 18.62
C ARG A 24 5.69 -10.18 19.28
N ASP A 25 4.67 -11.01 19.07
CA ASP A 25 4.61 -12.38 19.61
C ASP A 25 5.72 -13.28 19.04
N VAL A 26 6.10 -13.07 17.77
CA VAL A 26 7.22 -13.77 17.12
C VAL A 26 8.59 -13.20 17.54
N GLY A 27 8.62 -12.17 18.39
CA GLY A 27 9.84 -11.61 18.97
C GLY A 27 10.49 -10.47 18.17
N ILE A 28 9.80 -9.94 17.16
CA ILE A 28 10.29 -8.81 16.35
C ILE A 28 10.37 -7.56 17.23
N SER A 29 11.45 -6.79 17.04
CA SER A 29 11.70 -5.60 17.85
C SER A 29 10.69 -4.49 17.53
N LEU A 30 10.37 -3.63 18.50
CA LEU A 30 9.51 -2.45 18.26
C LEU A 30 10.12 -1.51 17.21
N THR A 31 11.45 -1.47 17.11
CA THR A 31 12.17 -0.71 16.09
C THR A 31 11.90 -1.28 14.69
N GLU A 32 11.91 -2.60 14.54
CA GLU A 32 11.55 -3.29 13.29
C GLU A 32 10.08 -3.07 12.91
N ILE A 33 9.16 -3.19 13.88
CA ILE A 33 7.74 -2.86 13.67
C ILE A 33 7.58 -1.38 13.29
N GLY A 34 8.42 -0.50 13.86
CA GLY A 34 8.47 0.92 13.51
C GLY A 34 8.79 1.19 12.04
N PHE A 35 9.45 0.28 11.31
CA PHE A 35 9.64 0.44 9.87
C PHE A 35 8.32 0.43 9.09
N PHE A 36 7.26 -0.23 9.58
CA PHE A 36 5.93 -0.16 8.96
C PHE A 36 5.36 1.28 8.98
N ALA A 37 5.84 2.17 9.86
CA ALA A 37 5.47 3.58 9.83
C ALA A 37 5.88 4.28 8.53
N TRP A 38 6.93 3.79 7.84
CA TRP A 38 7.32 4.30 6.53
C TRP A 38 6.24 4.05 5.47
N LEU A 39 5.54 2.92 5.52
CA LEU A 39 4.42 2.65 4.61
C LEU A 39 3.28 3.66 4.84
N VAL A 40 2.97 3.93 6.11
CA VAL A 40 1.96 4.93 6.49
C VAL A 40 2.40 6.32 6.04
N LEU A 41 3.68 6.65 6.14
CA LEU A 41 4.25 7.91 5.65
C LEU A 41 4.11 8.03 4.13
N THR A 42 4.48 7.00 3.36
CA THR A 42 4.34 7.00 1.90
C THR A 42 2.88 7.17 1.47
N TYR A 43 1.94 6.54 2.19
CA TYR A 43 0.50 6.73 1.96
C TYR A 43 0.04 8.15 2.31
N SER A 44 0.55 8.72 3.40
CA SER A 44 0.23 10.09 3.84
C SER A 44 0.74 11.14 2.84
N LEU A 45 1.91 10.88 2.25
CA LEU A 45 2.52 11.69 1.19
C LEU A 45 1.91 11.43 -0.19
N LYS A 46 0.76 10.75 -0.29
CA LYS A 46 0.08 10.51 -1.58
C LYS A 46 -0.19 11.77 -2.36
N PHE A 47 -0.41 12.90 -1.71
CA PHE A 47 -0.65 14.17 -2.41
C PHE A 47 0.55 14.60 -3.26
N LEU A 48 1.77 14.20 -2.90
CA LEU A 48 2.98 14.56 -3.60
C LEU A 48 3.16 13.74 -4.88
N TRP A 49 2.86 12.43 -4.83
CA TRP A 49 3.06 11.52 -5.95
C TRP A 49 1.80 11.22 -6.78
N ALA A 50 0.59 11.45 -6.23
CA ALA A 50 -0.67 11.27 -6.97
C ALA A 50 -0.73 12.08 -8.28
N PRO A 51 -0.28 13.36 -8.34
CA PRO A 51 -0.25 14.10 -9.60
C PRO A 51 0.61 13.45 -10.69
N LEU A 52 1.70 12.77 -10.29
CA LEU A 52 2.55 12.05 -11.23
C LEU A 52 1.80 10.84 -11.80
N VAL A 53 1.16 10.05 -10.93
CA VAL A 53 0.38 8.86 -11.32
C VAL A 53 -0.83 9.23 -12.18
N ASP A 54 -1.50 10.34 -11.87
CA ASP A 54 -2.69 10.77 -12.61
C ASP A 54 -2.36 11.43 -13.96
N ARG A 55 -1.22 12.13 -14.08
CA ARG A 55 -0.83 12.82 -15.33
C ARG A 55 -0.10 11.91 -16.31
N TYR A 56 0.84 11.10 -15.84
CA TYR A 56 1.69 10.28 -16.68
C TYR A 56 1.05 8.92 -16.98
N SER A 57 0.92 8.59 -18.26
CA SER A 57 0.59 7.24 -18.74
C SER A 57 1.87 6.42 -18.85
N ILE A 58 1.88 5.22 -18.26
CA ILE A 58 3.02 4.30 -18.39
C ILE A 58 3.17 3.89 -19.87
N PRO A 59 4.35 4.06 -20.49
CA PRO A 59 4.53 3.87 -21.93
C PRO A 59 4.24 2.44 -22.40
N LEU A 60 4.45 1.42 -21.55
CA LEU A 60 4.20 0.01 -21.87
C LEU A 60 2.73 -0.43 -21.72
N PHE A 61 1.93 0.26 -20.89
CA PHE A 61 0.52 -0.10 -20.60
C PHE A 61 -0.47 1.02 -20.93
N GLY A 62 -0.03 2.06 -21.65
CA GLY A 62 -0.81 3.26 -21.94
C GLY A 62 -2.10 3.00 -22.72
N GLN A 63 -2.13 1.93 -23.52
CA GLN A 63 -3.31 1.52 -24.29
C GLN A 63 -4.48 1.02 -23.42
N LEU A 64 -4.22 0.58 -22.18
CA LEU A 64 -5.24 0.11 -21.23
C LEU A 64 -5.87 1.25 -20.40
N GLY A 65 -5.39 2.49 -20.59
CA GLY A 65 -5.80 3.67 -19.85
C GLY A 65 -4.93 3.98 -18.63
N LYS A 66 -4.83 5.27 -18.29
CA LYS A 66 -3.88 5.81 -17.28
C LYS A 66 -3.93 5.06 -15.95
N ARG A 67 -5.12 4.88 -15.37
CA ARG A 67 -5.29 4.19 -14.08
C ARG A 67 -4.95 2.70 -14.12
N LYS A 68 -5.38 1.99 -15.17
CA LYS A 68 -5.19 0.53 -15.26
C LYS A 68 -3.72 0.17 -15.47
N GLY A 69 -2.98 0.98 -16.23
CA GLY A 69 -1.54 0.80 -16.41
C GLY A 69 -0.77 0.88 -15.09
N TRP A 70 -1.11 1.85 -14.22
CA TRP A 70 -0.48 1.99 -12.91
C TRP A 70 -0.82 0.86 -11.95
N ILE A 71 -2.08 0.38 -11.96
CA ILE A 71 -2.46 -0.79 -11.17
C ILE A 71 -1.67 -2.02 -11.62
N LEU A 72 -1.56 -2.28 -12.92
CA LEU A 72 -0.79 -3.39 -13.47
C LEU A 72 0.69 -3.31 -13.11
N LEU A 73 1.30 -2.13 -13.22
CA LEU A 73 2.70 -1.92 -12.83
C LEU A 73 2.90 -2.23 -11.35
N CYS A 74 2.05 -1.72 -10.46
CA CYS A 74 2.13 -2.04 -9.03
C CYS A 74 1.99 -3.54 -8.77
N GLN A 75 1.06 -4.22 -9.43
CA GLN A 75 0.87 -5.67 -9.29
C GLN A 75 2.11 -6.44 -9.75
N ILE A 76 2.69 -6.10 -10.90
CA ILE A 76 3.91 -6.74 -11.40
C ILE A 76 5.07 -6.52 -10.43
N THR A 77 5.26 -5.30 -9.93
CA THR A 77 6.30 -4.99 -8.94
C THR A 77 6.15 -5.82 -7.67
N ILE A 78 4.91 -5.97 -7.17
CA ILE A 78 4.63 -6.82 -6.00
C ILE A 78 4.97 -8.29 -6.30
N VAL A 79 4.55 -8.82 -7.45
CA VAL A 79 4.85 -10.20 -7.84
C VAL A 79 6.36 -10.44 -7.94
N ILE A 80 7.11 -9.52 -8.56
CA ILE A 80 8.57 -9.62 -8.65
C ILE A 80 9.21 -9.60 -7.26
N ALA A 81 8.77 -8.69 -6.38
CA ALA A 81 9.27 -8.62 -5.01
C ALA A 81 9.01 -9.92 -4.24
N LEU A 82 7.84 -10.52 -4.40
CA LEU A 82 7.48 -11.79 -3.75
C LEU A 82 8.27 -12.98 -4.30
N ILE A 83 8.58 -13.01 -5.60
CA ILE A 83 9.42 -14.06 -6.19
C ILE A 83 10.88 -13.94 -5.72
N GLY A 84 11.34 -12.72 -5.42
CA GLY A 84 12.70 -12.45 -4.98
C GLY A 84 12.96 -12.64 -3.47
N MET A 85 11.93 -12.83 -2.65
CA MET A 85 12.03 -13.17 -1.22
C MET A 85 12.13 -14.68 -1.02
#